data_AF-F8Q7W5-F1
#
_entry.id   AF-F8Q7W5-F1
#
_cell.length_a   1.000
_cell.length_b   1.000
_cell.length_c   1.000
_cell.angle_alpha   90.00
_cell.angle_beta   90.00
_cell.angle_gamma   90.00
#
_symmetry.space_group_name_H-M   'P 1'
#
loop_
_entity.id
_entity.type
_entity.pdbx_description
1 polymer ?
#
loop_
_entity_poly.entity_id
_entity_poly.type
_entity_poly.pdbx_seq_one_letter_code
_entity_poly.pdbx_strand_id
1 'polypeptide(L)'
;MDKQLLRRAHKVLAFLVHFYVHSIPPAKSSGPTIVPRSLAIPLVEVSKVLGMAPVLTYLDTVVWNWEVIDPTLPVTIDNMRWVDLFSGTEDERNFFFAAARTEMRGIEIIQIINDYLSLPDVNDINAVSKVSKNLNRLTVAIREIDEMVQEVREMVDPRTFYWTVRPWFNGSPSEEEGGEWIFEGVPNTRSFDLSGPSNGQSSMIHALDIFLAVDHKLQQRRYPAPSESNKRADHGFMDRMRRYMPGRHREYLSRLEANPRPLRELVQNTPVLREPYNAAVAALKKLRDRHMRVACLYVVTMSRSTATGSKCPVLAMAARMEREGARKGPAKGTGGNDLSLLLKAGRDATQRTMLKSN
;
A
#
# COMPACT_ATOMS: atom_id res chain seq x y z
N MET A 1 -5.40 21.14 17.13
CA MET A 1 -5.52 21.39 15.68
C MET A 1 -6.52 20.40 15.09
N ASP A 2 -7.40 20.84 14.19
CA ASP A 2 -8.38 19.97 13.55
C ASP A 2 -7.66 18.89 12.71
N LYS A 3 -8.04 17.62 12.91
CA LYS A 3 -7.46 16.47 12.21
C LYS A 3 -7.75 16.52 10.72
N GLN A 4 -8.88 17.04 10.29
CA GLN A 4 -9.21 17.16 8.87
C GLN A 4 -8.30 18.18 8.20
N LEU A 5 -8.07 19.33 8.85
CA LEU A 5 -7.13 20.35 8.36
C LEU A 5 -5.70 19.81 8.29
N LEU A 6 -5.26 19.05 9.29
CA LEU A 6 -3.95 18.39 9.28
C LEU A 6 -3.77 17.42 8.11
N ARG A 7 -4.77 16.56 7.85
CA ARG A 7 -4.75 15.62 6.72
C ARG A 7 -4.69 16.36 5.38
N ARG A 8 -5.50 17.40 5.22
CA ARG A 8 -5.49 18.25 4.02
C ARG A 8 -4.15 18.97 3.85
N ALA A 9 -3.59 19.51 4.93
CA ALA A 9 -2.28 20.17 4.90
C ALA A 9 -1.17 19.20 4.48
N HIS A 10 -1.15 17.98 5.04
CA HIS A 10 -0.20 16.94 4.65
C HIS A 10 -0.31 16.61 3.16
N LYS A 11 -1.55 16.33 2.69
CA LYS A 11 -1.83 16.05 1.28
C LYS A 11 -1.27 17.13 0.37
N VAL A 12 -1.68 18.39 0.60
CA VAL A 12 -1.28 19.52 -0.26
C VAL A 12 0.23 19.71 -0.26
N LEU A 13 0.88 19.69 0.91
CA LEU A 13 2.32 19.88 1.02
C LEU A 13 3.10 18.73 0.36
N ALA A 14 2.67 17.49 0.54
CA ALA A 14 3.29 16.33 -0.08
C ALA A 14 3.15 16.36 -1.61
N PHE A 15 1.97 16.74 -2.14
CA PHE A 15 1.79 16.98 -3.57
C PHE A 15 2.72 18.07 -4.09
N LEU A 16 2.83 19.21 -3.39
CA LEU A 16 3.72 20.31 -3.79
C LEU A 16 5.20 19.89 -3.79
N VAL A 17 5.65 19.12 -2.79
CA VAL A 17 7.01 18.59 -2.76
C VAL A 17 7.26 17.67 -3.95
N HIS A 18 6.37 16.73 -4.23
CA HIS A 18 6.49 15.83 -5.38
C HIS A 18 6.45 16.59 -6.71
N PHE A 19 5.55 17.56 -6.88
CA PHE A 19 5.55 18.42 -8.07
C PHE A 19 6.87 19.17 -8.23
N TYR A 20 7.38 19.76 -7.15
CA TYR A 20 8.63 20.51 -7.16
C TYR A 20 9.80 19.61 -7.58
N VAL A 21 10.05 18.49 -6.89
CA VAL A 21 11.21 17.62 -7.14
C VAL A 21 11.15 16.95 -8.51
N HIS A 22 9.96 16.60 -8.98
CA HIS A 22 9.77 15.92 -10.27
C HIS A 22 9.73 16.87 -11.47
N SER A 23 9.56 18.17 -11.25
CA SER A 23 9.55 19.19 -12.32
C SER A 23 10.90 19.88 -12.52
N ILE A 24 11.96 19.49 -11.80
CA ILE A 24 13.30 20.07 -11.95
C ILE A 24 13.91 19.67 -13.30
N PRO A 25 14.36 20.62 -14.14
CA PRO A 25 14.98 20.31 -15.43
C PRO A 25 16.28 19.48 -15.29
N PRO A 26 16.53 18.51 -16.19
CA PRO A 26 17.61 17.54 -16.05
C PRO A 26 19.02 18.14 -16.17
N ALA A 27 19.16 19.31 -16.81
CA ALA A 27 20.44 20.02 -16.90
C ALA A 27 20.95 20.58 -15.54
N LYS A 28 20.11 20.55 -14.49
CA LYS A 28 20.45 21.08 -13.15
C LYS A 28 20.81 20.03 -12.10
N SER A 29 20.71 18.73 -12.39
CA SER A 29 20.76 17.68 -11.35
C SER A 29 21.97 16.76 -11.49
N SER A 30 23.15 17.22 -11.04
CA SER A 30 24.32 16.36 -10.78
C SER A 30 24.57 16.11 -9.29
N GLY A 31 23.64 16.52 -8.42
CA GLY A 31 23.73 16.37 -6.96
C GLY A 31 22.36 16.15 -6.29
N PRO A 32 22.30 16.20 -4.96
CA PRO A 32 21.07 16.03 -4.20
C PRO A 32 19.99 17.03 -4.60
N THR A 33 18.73 16.62 -4.53
CA THR A 33 17.60 17.51 -4.79
C THR A 33 17.24 18.27 -3.52
N ILE A 34 17.43 19.58 -3.52
CA ILE A 34 17.12 20.42 -2.36
C ILE A 34 15.64 20.84 -2.41
N VAL A 35 14.85 20.34 -1.45
CA VAL A 35 13.47 20.76 -1.22
C VAL A 35 13.47 22.05 -0.39
N PRO A 36 12.90 23.17 -0.88
CA PRO A 36 12.97 24.47 -0.22
C PRO A 36 12.34 24.46 1.18
N ARG A 37 12.89 25.27 2.09
CA ARG A 37 12.40 25.36 3.48
C ARG A 37 10.91 25.69 3.60
N SER A 38 10.35 26.43 2.65
CA SER A 38 8.93 26.81 2.61
C SER A 38 7.99 25.63 2.37
N LEU A 39 8.49 24.52 1.82
CA LEU A 39 7.76 23.27 1.67
C LEU A 39 8.20 22.23 2.71
N ALA A 40 9.50 22.11 2.91
CA ALA A 40 10.12 21.09 3.77
C ALA A 40 9.69 21.22 5.25
N ILE A 41 9.84 22.40 5.84
CA ILE A 41 9.53 22.63 7.26
C ILE A 41 8.06 22.34 7.58
N PRO A 42 7.07 22.95 6.88
CA PRO A 42 5.68 22.69 7.20
C PRO A 42 5.26 21.24 6.95
N LEU A 43 5.80 20.57 5.92
CA LEU A 43 5.52 19.14 5.69
C LEU A 43 5.99 18.32 6.89
N VAL A 44 7.24 18.51 7.32
CA VAL A 44 7.82 17.76 8.45
C VAL A 44 7.05 18.00 9.75
N GLU A 45 6.67 19.25 10.05
CA GLU A 45 5.91 19.55 11.26
C GLU A 45 4.50 18.92 11.23
N VAL A 46 3.80 18.99 10.10
CA VAL A 46 2.48 18.35 9.95
C VAL A 46 2.60 16.83 10.05
N SER A 47 3.58 16.23 9.38
CA SER A 47 3.85 14.79 9.42
C SER A 47 4.20 14.31 10.83
N LYS A 48 4.95 15.09 11.60
CA LYS A 48 5.25 14.82 13.01
C LYS A 48 3.98 14.78 13.87
N VAL A 49 3.07 15.75 13.68
CA VAL A 49 1.79 15.80 14.41
C VAL A 49 0.87 14.63 14.03
N LEU A 50 0.84 14.25 12.76
CA LEU A 50 0.10 13.07 12.28
C LEU A 50 0.78 11.75 12.66
N GLY A 51 2.05 11.81 13.04
CA GLY A 51 2.90 10.66 13.29
C GLY A 51 3.09 9.81 12.03
N MET A 52 3.44 10.40 10.90
CA MET A 52 3.70 9.66 9.65
C MET A 52 4.92 10.24 8.92
N ALA A 53 5.34 9.57 7.85
CA ALA A 53 6.48 9.99 7.03
C ALA A 53 6.22 11.33 6.30
N PRO A 54 7.22 12.22 6.15
CA PRO A 54 7.10 13.51 5.48
C PRO A 54 7.30 13.41 3.95
N VAL A 55 6.46 12.60 3.31
CA VAL A 55 6.48 12.33 1.86
C VAL A 55 5.07 11.98 1.39
N LEU A 56 4.82 12.01 0.07
CA LEU A 56 3.54 11.56 -0.48
C LEU A 56 3.28 10.09 -0.11
N THR A 57 2.14 9.85 0.53
CA THR A 57 1.71 8.52 0.95
C THR A 57 0.46 8.05 0.20
N TYR A 58 0.16 6.77 0.33
CA TYR A 58 -1.07 6.16 -0.18
C TYR A 58 -2.34 6.88 0.30
N LEU A 59 -2.35 7.37 1.54
CA LEU A 59 -3.52 8.11 2.05
C LEU A 59 -3.67 9.46 1.36
N ASP A 60 -2.55 10.14 1.07
CA ASP A 60 -2.57 11.42 0.37
C ASP A 60 -3.12 11.29 -1.04
N THR A 61 -2.85 10.18 -1.74
CA THR A 61 -3.28 9.99 -3.13
C THR A 61 -4.67 9.36 -3.26
N VAL A 62 -5.10 8.54 -2.29
CA VAL A 62 -6.34 7.75 -2.37
C VAL A 62 -7.38 8.22 -1.35
N VAL A 63 -7.09 8.06 -0.06
CA VAL A 63 -8.10 8.15 1.03
C VAL A 63 -8.46 9.59 1.40
N TRP A 64 -7.51 10.53 1.28
CA TRP A 64 -7.71 11.95 1.56
C TRP A 64 -7.91 12.79 0.30
N ASN A 65 -7.89 12.17 -0.89
CA ASN A 65 -7.92 12.86 -2.17
C ASN A 65 -9.25 12.74 -2.92
N TRP A 66 -10.36 12.97 -2.25
CA TRP A 66 -11.67 12.87 -2.90
C TRP A 66 -12.62 13.96 -2.39
N GLU A 67 -13.65 14.21 -3.18
CA GLU A 67 -14.80 14.99 -2.78
C GLU A 67 -16.11 14.32 -3.23
N VAL A 68 -17.21 14.69 -2.59
CA VAL A 68 -18.54 14.22 -2.96
C VAL A 68 -18.98 14.94 -4.23
N ILE A 69 -19.51 14.20 -5.22
CA ILE A 69 -20.01 14.79 -6.47
C ILE A 69 -21.31 15.56 -6.21
N ASP A 70 -22.30 14.90 -5.61
CA ASP A 70 -23.56 15.50 -5.18
C ASP A 70 -23.70 15.41 -3.65
N PRO A 71 -23.61 16.54 -2.92
CA PRO A 71 -23.68 16.56 -1.46
C PRO A 71 -25.07 16.18 -0.91
N THR A 72 -26.10 16.07 -1.76
CA THR A 72 -27.44 15.62 -1.38
C THR A 72 -27.58 14.10 -1.40
N LEU A 73 -26.66 13.39 -2.07
CA LEU A 73 -26.63 11.93 -2.16
C LEU A 73 -25.70 11.31 -1.09
N PRO A 74 -25.91 10.04 -0.72
CA PRO A 74 -25.01 9.35 0.20
C PRO A 74 -23.56 9.29 -0.31
N VAL A 75 -22.61 9.20 0.62
CA VAL A 75 -21.19 8.97 0.30
C VAL A 75 -21.01 7.52 -0.14
N THR A 76 -21.11 7.28 -1.44
CA THR A 76 -20.81 6.01 -2.11
C THR A 76 -19.68 6.21 -3.10
N ILE A 77 -19.03 5.12 -3.51
CA ILE A 77 -17.93 5.21 -4.47
C ILE A 77 -18.37 5.88 -5.80
N ASP A 78 -19.60 5.66 -6.22
CA ASP A 78 -20.16 6.25 -7.45
C ASP A 78 -20.47 7.75 -7.32
N ASN A 79 -20.56 8.25 -6.08
CA ASN A 79 -20.77 9.67 -5.76
C ASN A 79 -19.48 10.34 -5.25
N MET A 80 -18.31 9.78 -5.57
CA MET A 80 -17.00 10.32 -5.21
C MET A 80 -16.17 10.62 -6.47
N ARG A 81 -15.36 11.68 -6.42
CA ARG A 81 -14.36 11.96 -7.46
C ARG A 81 -13.00 12.34 -6.85
N TRP A 82 -11.92 11.94 -7.52
CA TRP A 82 -10.56 12.28 -7.14
C TRP A 82 -10.14 13.60 -7.76
N VAL A 83 -9.68 14.54 -6.93
CA VAL A 83 -9.55 15.96 -7.31
C VAL A 83 -8.14 16.29 -7.78
N ASP A 84 -7.15 16.02 -6.94
CA ASP A 84 -5.76 16.39 -7.23
C ASP A 84 -5.05 15.25 -7.96
N LEU A 85 -4.49 15.58 -9.12
CA LEU A 85 -3.80 14.67 -10.04
C LEU A 85 -2.43 15.25 -10.38
N PHE A 86 -1.42 14.40 -10.57
CA PHE A 86 -0.10 14.84 -11.04
C PHE A 86 0.00 14.89 -12.56
N SER A 87 -0.41 13.82 -13.23
CA SER A 87 -0.36 13.73 -14.69
C SER A 87 -1.58 14.38 -15.34
N GLY A 88 -2.69 14.50 -14.59
CA GLY A 88 -3.97 14.96 -15.11
C GLY A 88 -4.64 13.95 -16.06
N THR A 89 -4.10 12.73 -16.16
CA THR A 89 -4.63 11.69 -17.04
C THR A 89 -5.80 10.96 -16.39
N GLU A 90 -6.75 10.51 -17.20
CA GLU A 90 -7.85 9.70 -16.69
C GLU A 90 -7.38 8.37 -16.10
N ASP A 91 -6.28 7.80 -16.63
CA ASP A 91 -5.61 6.63 -16.04
C ASP A 91 -5.17 6.85 -14.57
N GLU A 92 -4.76 8.07 -14.19
CA GLU A 92 -4.37 8.37 -12.81
C GLU A 92 -5.61 8.42 -11.92
N ARG A 93 -6.67 9.09 -12.40
CA ARG A 93 -7.96 9.14 -11.72
C ARG A 93 -8.55 7.75 -11.51
N ASN A 94 -8.54 6.92 -12.56
CA ASN A 94 -9.03 5.54 -12.53
C ASN A 94 -8.19 4.65 -11.61
N PHE A 95 -6.88 4.89 -11.53
CA PHE A 95 -6.03 4.18 -10.58
C PHE A 95 -6.39 4.50 -9.13
N PHE A 96 -6.63 5.78 -8.80
CA PHE A 96 -7.08 6.18 -7.46
C PHE A 96 -8.49 5.66 -7.14
N PHE A 97 -9.41 5.74 -8.10
CA PHE A 97 -10.76 5.17 -7.99
C PHE A 97 -10.73 3.67 -7.69
N ALA A 98 -9.94 2.90 -8.45
CA ALA A 98 -9.81 1.47 -8.23
C ALA A 98 -9.22 1.16 -6.84
N ALA A 99 -8.21 1.91 -6.40
CA ALA A 99 -7.65 1.76 -5.06
C ALA A 99 -8.70 2.06 -3.98
N ALA A 100 -9.48 3.13 -4.12
CA ALA A 100 -10.50 3.50 -3.16
C ALA A 100 -11.67 2.50 -3.07
N ARG A 101 -12.07 1.90 -4.21
CA ARG A 101 -13.04 0.78 -4.22
C ARG A 101 -12.61 -0.34 -3.28
N THR A 102 -11.32 -0.69 -3.29
CA THR A 102 -10.78 -1.72 -2.39
C THR A 102 -10.77 -1.28 -0.92
N GLU A 103 -10.44 -0.02 -0.63
CA GLU A 103 -10.46 0.52 0.74
C GLU A 103 -11.87 0.59 1.33
N MET A 104 -12.89 0.86 0.50
CA MET A 104 -14.29 0.85 0.95
C MET A 104 -14.74 -0.53 1.44
N ARG A 105 -14.28 -1.62 0.81
CA ARG A 105 -14.50 -2.98 1.35
C ARG A 105 -13.74 -3.22 2.66
N GLY A 106 -12.69 -2.44 2.90
CA GLY A 106 -11.98 -2.40 4.17
C GLY A 106 -12.85 -2.07 5.37
N ILE A 107 -13.95 -1.33 5.20
CA ILE A 107 -14.88 -1.00 6.29
C ILE A 107 -15.45 -2.29 6.90
N GLU A 108 -15.96 -3.21 6.06
CA GLU A 108 -16.50 -4.49 6.53
C GLU A 108 -15.40 -5.36 7.16
N ILE A 109 -14.20 -5.40 6.56
CA ILE A 109 -13.07 -6.18 7.09
C ILE A 109 -12.70 -5.70 8.51
N ILE A 110 -12.58 -4.39 8.72
CA ILE A 110 -12.26 -3.82 10.03
C ILE A 110 -13.40 -4.06 11.02
N GLN A 111 -14.66 -3.99 10.60
CA GLN A 111 -15.81 -4.36 11.45
C GLN A 111 -15.76 -5.82 11.89
N ILE A 112 -15.45 -6.75 10.98
CA ILE A 112 -15.29 -8.18 11.29
C ILE A 112 -14.18 -8.40 12.33
N ILE A 113 -13.05 -7.69 12.19
CA ILE A 113 -11.94 -7.77 13.14
C ILE A 113 -12.38 -7.24 14.51
N ASN A 114 -13.04 -6.08 14.57
CA ASN A 114 -13.52 -5.50 15.83
C ASN A 114 -14.61 -6.35 16.50
N ASP A 115 -15.49 -6.96 15.71
CA ASP A 115 -16.49 -7.92 16.18
C ASP A 115 -15.85 -9.12 16.87
N TYR A 116 -14.71 -9.59 16.36
CA TYR A 116 -13.93 -10.66 17.01
C TYR A 116 -13.27 -10.17 18.29
N LEU A 117 -12.60 -9.01 18.25
CA LEU A 117 -11.90 -8.45 19.41
C LEU A 117 -12.84 -8.16 20.59
N SER A 118 -14.11 -7.85 20.30
CA SER A 118 -15.14 -7.56 21.31
C SER A 118 -15.83 -8.80 21.90
N LEU A 119 -15.50 -10.01 21.44
CA LEU A 119 -16.09 -11.24 22.01
C LEU A 119 -15.66 -11.43 23.47
N PRO A 120 -16.60 -11.60 24.42
CA PRO A 120 -16.27 -11.80 25.84
C PRO A 120 -15.61 -13.16 26.07
N ASP A 121 -16.14 -14.22 25.45
CA ASP A 121 -15.57 -15.56 25.43
C ASP A 121 -15.59 -16.10 24.00
N VAL A 122 -14.44 -16.59 23.52
CA VAL A 122 -14.30 -17.14 22.17
C VAL A 122 -14.59 -18.65 22.11
N ASN A 123 -14.74 -19.30 23.27
CA ASN A 123 -15.05 -20.71 23.37
C ASN A 123 -16.57 -21.00 23.46
N ASP A 124 -17.38 -19.97 23.71
CA ASP A 124 -18.85 -20.09 23.69
C ASP A 124 -19.35 -20.48 22.30
N ILE A 125 -20.39 -21.33 22.25
CA ILE A 125 -20.91 -21.88 20.99
C ILE A 125 -21.49 -20.79 20.08
N ASN A 126 -22.09 -19.73 20.64
CA ASN A 126 -22.59 -18.61 19.86
C ASN A 126 -21.44 -17.75 19.34
N ALA A 127 -20.38 -17.58 20.14
CA ALA A 127 -19.17 -16.90 19.70
C ALA A 127 -18.51 -17.66 18.53
N VAL A 128 -18.34 -18.98 18.63
CA VAL A 128 -17.81 -19.82 17.54
C VAL A 128 -18.67 -19.70 16.29
N SER A 129 -20.00 -19.77 16.42
CA SER A 129 -20.93 -19.58 15.29
C SER A 129 -20.78 -18.19 14.64
N LYS A 130 -20.67 -17.13 15.45
CA LYS A 130 -20.44 -15.76 14.97
C LYS A 130 -19.10 -15.62 14.25
N VAL A 131 -18.02 -16.21 14.79
CA VAL A 131 -16.70 -16.22 14.16
C VAL A 131 -16.75 -16.94 12.81
N SER A 132 -17.39 -18.10 12.73
CA SER A 132 -17.58 -18.83 11.47
C SER A 132 -18.30 -17.98 10.42
N LYS A 133 -19.43 -17.36 10.79
CA LYS A 133 -20.19 -16.45 9.91
C LYS A 133 -19.33 -15.26 9.45
N ASN A 134 -18.57 -14.66 10.35
CA ASN A 134 -17.71 -13.53 10.03
C ASN A 134 -16.52 -13.91 9.14
N LEU A 135 -15.94 -15.11 9.30
CA LEU A 135 -14.92 -15.65 8.39
C LEU A 135 -15.47 -15.89 6.97
N ASN A 136 -16.71 -16.35 6.86
CA ASN A 136 -17.38 -16.49 5.55
C ASN A 136 -17.61 -15.12 4.89
N ARG A 137 -18.09 -14.13 5.65
CA ARG A 137 -18.22 -12.74 5.16
C ARG A 137 -16.87 -12.15 4.75
N LEU A 138 -15.82 -12.38 5.55
CA LEU A 138 -14.46 -11.96 5.23
C LEU A 138 -13.98 -12.58 3.91
N THR A 139 -14.28 -13.86 3.68
CA THR A 139 -13.97 -14.54 2.41
C THR A 139 -14.63 -13.86 1.23
N VAL A 140 -15.91 -13.48 1.34
CA VAL A 140 -16.64 -12.76 0.30
C VAL A 140 -16.00 -11.39 0.06
N ALA A 141 -15.77 -10.60 1.12
CA ALA A 141 -15.14 -9.28 1.00
C ALA A 141 -13.76 -9.33 0.31
N ILE A 142 -12.94 -10.33 0.62
CA ILE A 142 -11.62 -10.51 -0.02
C ILE A 142 -11.77 -10.91 -1.51
N ARG A 143 -12.77 -11.73 -1.86
CA ARG A 143 -13.03 -12.10 -3.26
C ARG A 143 -13.50 -10.91 -4.09
N GLU A 144 -14.32 -10.04 -3.52
CA GLU A 144 -14.72 -8.82 -4.21
C GLU A 144 -13.53 -7.86 -4.41
N ILE A 145 -12.61 -7.76 -3.45
CA ILE A 145 -11.34 -7.03 -3.65
C ILE A 145 -10.49 -7.69 -4.76
N ASP A 146 -10.44 -9.02 -4.83
CA ASP A 146 -9.77 -9.77 -5.91
C ASP A 146 -10.37 -9.41 -7.28
N GLU A 147 -11.70 -9.30 -7.40
CA GLU A 147 -12.38 -8.86 -8.62
C GLU A 147 -12.03 -7.41 -8.98
N MET A 148 -12.12 -6.49 -8.03
CA MET A 148 -11.76 -5.07 -8.24
C MET A 148 -10.31 -4.89 -8.72
N VAL A 149 -9.36 -5.68 -8.17
CA VAL A 149 -7.95 -5.64 -8.60
C VAL A 149 -7.79 -6.17 -10.04
N GLN A 150 -8.66 -7.08 -10.51
CA GLN A 150 -8.65 -7.53 -11.91
C GLN A 150 -9.07 -6.42 -12.86
N GLU A 151 -10.15 -5.72 -12.51
CA GLU A 151 -10.82 -4.69 -13.33
C GLU A 151 -9.94 -3.46 -13.58
N VAL A 152 -8.87 -3.26 -12.79
CA VAL A 152 -7.88 -2.18 -13.03
C VAL A 152 -7.39 -2.19 -14.49
N ARG A 153 -7.25 -3.36 -15.10
CA ARG A 153 -6.81 -3.54 -16.49
C ARG A 153 -7.77 -3.01 -17.54
N GLU A 154 -9.03 -2.84 -17.18
CA GLU A 154 -10.08 -2.36 -18.07
C GLU A 154 -10.16 -0.83 -18.05
N MET A 155 -9.63 -0.19 -17.00
CA MET A 155 -9.77 1.25 -16.75
C MET A 155 -8.43 2.02 -16.81
N VAL A 156 -7.30 1.34 -16.63
CA VAL A 156 -5.97 1.96 -16.55
C VAL A 156 -5.04 1.30 -17.56
N ASP A 157 -4.60 2.04 -18.57
CA ASP A 157 -3.60 1.59 -19.54
C ASP A 157 -2.25 1.39 -18.86
N PRO A 158 -1.65 0.18 -18.93
CA PRO A 158 -0.37 -0.11 -18.28
C PRO A 158 0.76 0.82 -18.72
N ARG A 159 0.79 1.21 -20.01
CA ARG A 159 1.88 2.02 -20.57
C ARG A 159 1.75 3.47 -20.09
N THR A 160 0.55 4.05 -20.13
CA THR A 160 0.27 5.39 -19.58
C THR A 160 0.55 5.43 -18.09
N PHE A 161 0.10 4.42 -17.33
CA PHE A 161 0.42 4.35 -15.91
C PHE A 161 1.94 4.35 -15.67
N TYR A 162 2.69 3.48 -16.34
CA TYR A 162 4.12 3.34 -16.08
C TYR A 162 4.93 4.58 -16.49
N TRP A 163 4.66 5.15 -17.65
CA TRP A 163 5.47 6.23 -18.21
C TRP A 163 4.99 7.64 -17.85
N THR A 164 3.70 7.81 -17.56
CA THR A 164 3.10 9.13 -17.33
C THR A 164 2.68 9.35 -15.88
N VAL A 165 2.15 8.32 -15.20
CA VAL A 165 1.61 8.45 -13.83
C VAL A 165 2.64 8.08 -12.76
N ARG A 166 3.17 6.86 -12.81
CA ARG A 166 4.14 6.31 -11.84
C ARG A 166 5.36 7.20 -11.57
N PRO A 167 5.94 7.95 -12.54
CA PRO A 167 7.10 8.78 -12.25
C PRO A 167 6.88 9.79 -11.11
N TRP A 168 5.65 10.33 -11.00
CA TRP A 168 5.26 11.28 -9.94
C TRP A 168 5.20 10.66 -8.54
N PHE A 169 5.11 9.33 -8.47
CA PHE A 169 5.01 8.58 -7.23
C PHE A 169 6.38 8.06 -6.77
N ASN A 170 7.47 8.34 -7.50
CA ASN A 170 8.78 7.88 -7.05
C ASN A 170 9.23 8.74 -5.86
N GLY A 171 9.62 8.05 -4.78
CA GLY A 171 10.20 8.71 -3.62
C GLY A 171 11.64 9.19 -3.85
N SER A 172 12.28 9.65 -2.77
CA SER A 172 13.71 9.95 -2.78
C SER A 172 14.50 8.68 -3.17
N PRO A 173 15.44 8.78 -4.13
CA PRO A 173 16.33 7.68 -4.42
C PRO A 173 17.26 7.38 -3.23
N SER A 174 17.86 6.19 -3.25
CA SER A 174 18.91 5.84 -2.30
C SER A 174 20.19 6.64 -2.54
N GLU A 175 21.06 6.73 -1.53
CA GLU A 175 22.37 7.41 -1.64
C GLU A 175 23.22 6.82 -2.77
N GLU A 176 23.19 5.48 -2.95
CA GLU A 176 23.89 4.77 -4.03
C GLU A 176 23.35 5.12 -5.43
N GLU A 177 22.05 5.42 -5.54
CA GLU A 177 21.42 5.81 -6.81
C GLU A 177 21.66 7.29 -7.15
N GLY A 178 21.98 8.10 -6.14
CA GLY A 178 22.22 9.54 -6.23
C GLY A 178 20.95 10.37 -6.47
N GLY A 179 21.02 11.64 -6.09
CA GLY A 179 19.93 12.60 -6.25
C GLY A 179 18.90 12.51 -5.13
N GLU A 180 19.33 12.11 -3.94
CA GLU A 180 18.53 12.04 -2.72
C GLU A 180 17.93 13.40 -2.38
N TRP A 181 16.77 13.38 -1.72
CA TRP A 181 16.08 14.61 -1.34
C TRP A 181 16.63 15.13 -0.02
N ILE A 182 17.05 16.39 -0.01
CA ILE A 182 17.48 17.11 1.19
C ILE A 182 16.47 18.20 1.49
N PHE A 183 15.87 18.12 2.66
CA PHE A 183 14.88 19.07 3.14
C PHE A 183 15.60 20.26 3.77
N GLU A 184 15.62 21.38 3.08
CA GLU A 184 16.32 22.58 3.52
C GLU A 184 15.74 23.10 4.85
N GLY A 185 16.62 23.40 5.81
CA GLY A 185 16.22 23.90 7.13
C GLY A 185 15.69 22.83 8.09
N VAL A 186 15.72 21.56 7.70
CA VAL A 186 15.36 20.43 8.57
C VAL A 186 16.61 19.61 8.89
N PRO A 187 16.96 19.39 10.17
CA PRO A 187 18.10 18.55 10.53
C PRO A 187 17.80 17.06 10.27
N ASN A 188 18.84 16.25 10.03
CA ASN A 188 18.78 14.78 9.95
C ASN A 188 17.82 14.20 8.89
N THR A 189 17.67 14.88 7.76
CA THR A 189 16.79 14.46 6.65
C THR A 189 17.08 13.04 6.14
N ARG A 190 18.34 12.60 6.25
CA ARG A 190 18.80 11.25 5.84
C ARG A 190 18.12 10.11 6.61
N SER A 191 17.57 10.38 7.79
CA SER A 191 16.83 9.40 8.58
C SER A 191 15.36 9.25 8.19
N PHE A 192 14.87 10.09 7.27
CA PHE A 192 13.46 10.10 6.90
C PHE A 192 13.09 8.95 5.98
N ASP A 193 11.90 8.43 6.21
CA ASP A 193 11.20 7.54 5.30
C ASP A 193 10.68 8.35 4.10
N LEU A 194 11.39 8.30 2.98
CA LEU A 194 11.05 9.07 1.78
C LEU A 194 10.71 8.18 0.57
N SER A 195 10.27 6.92 0.79
CA SER A 195 9.76 6.07 -0.29
C SER A 195 8.38 6.56 -0.75
N GLY A 196 8.08 6.34 -2.03
CA GLY A 196 6.83 6.77 -2.63
C GLY A 196 5.60 5.99 -2.16
N PRO A 197 4.39 6.44 -2.53
CA PRO A 197 3.16 5.75 -2.17
C PRO A 197 3.11 4.35 -2.74
N SER A 198 2.62 3.39 -1.96
CA SER A 198 2.38 2.02 -2.42
C SER A 198 1.21 1.39 -1.67
N ASN A 199 0.58 0.38 -2.27
CA ASN A 199 -0.48 -0.40 -1.60
C ASN A 199 0.00 -1.08 -0.29
N GLY A 200 1.31 -1.23 -0.13
CA GLY A 200 1.90 -1.69 1.14
C GLY A 200 1.66 -0.74 2.31
N GLN A 201 1.26 0.51 2.06
CA GLN A 201 0.92 1.51 3.07
C GLN A 201 -0.56 1.48 3.48
N SER A 202 -1.39 0.61 2.89
CA SER A 202 -2.79 0.42 3.30
C SER A 202 -2.86 -0.19 4.70
N SER A 203 -3.48 0.51 5.65
CA SER A 203 -3.69 -0.02 7.02
C SER A 203 -4.65 -1.21 7.02
N MET A 204 -5.59 -1.28 6.09
CA MET A 204 -6.54 -2.38 5.95
C MET A 204 -5.83 -3.70 5.63
N ILE A 205 -4.89 -3.68 4.68
CA ILE A 205 -4.11 -4.88 4.31
C ILE A 205 -3.28 -5.39 5.50
N HIS A 206 -2.72 -4.49 6.30
CA HIS A 206 -1.97 -4.87 7.51
C HIS A 206 -2.87 -5.46 8.58
N ALA A 207 -4.04 -4.86 8.81
CA ALA A 207 -5.01 -5.38 9.77
C ALA A 207 -5.46 -6.79 9.38
N LEU A 208 -5.72 -7.02 8.09
CA LEU A 208 -6.08 -8.33 7.56
C LEU A 208 -4.97 -9.36 7.76
N ASP A 209 -3.72 -8.99 7.47
CA ASP A 209 -2.57 -9.87 7.67
C ASP A 209 -2.37 -10.25 9.14
N ILE A 210 -2.45 -9.28 10.04
CA ILE A 210 -2.31 -9.54 11.48
C ILE A 210 -3.45 -10.44 11.96
N PHE A 211 -4.69 -10.14 11.57
CA PHE A 211 -5.87 -10.90 11.99
C PHE A 211 -5.83 -12.35 11.54
N LEU A 212 -5.42 -12.61 10.30
CA LEU A 212 -5.23 -13.97 9.78
C LEU A 212 -3.88 -14.58 10.20
N ALA A 213 -3.06 -13.84 10.97
CA ALA A 213 -1.73 -14.23 11.42
C ALA A 213 -0.78 -14.59 10.27
N VAL A 214 -0.69 -13.78 9.21
CA VAL A 214 0.28 -13.95 8.12
C VAL A 214 1.70 -13.63 8.61
N ASP A 215 2.61 -14.59 8.47
CA ASP A 215 4.01 -14.44 8.92
C ASP A 215 4.93 -14.06 7.75
N HIS A 216 5.07 -12.75 7.54
CA HIS A 216 5.98 -12.18 6.54
C HIS A 216 7.46 -12.29 6.92
N LYS A 217 7.76 -12.41 8.22
CA LYS A 217 9.13 -12.44 8.75
C LYS A 217 9.73 -13.84 8.82
N LEU A 218 8.95 -14.87 8.47
CA LEU A 218 9.35 -16.28 8.52
C LEU A 218 9.78 -16.71 9.94
N GLN A 219 9.21 -16.10 10.98
CA GLN A 219 9.52 -16.38 12.38
C GLN A 219 8.86 -17.67 12.88
N GLN A 220 7.77 -18.09 12.23
CA GLN A 220 6.99 -19.25 12.62
C GLN A 220 7.30 -20.44 11.71
N ARG A 221 7.45 -21.63 12.31
CA ARG A 221 7.61 -22.87 11.54
C ARG A 221 6.29 -23.24 10.87
N ARG A 222 6.20 -22.97 9.56
CA ARG A 222 5.00 -23.23 8.74
C ARG A 222 5.33 -24.06 7.51
N TYR A 223 4.31 -24.69 6.94
CA TYR A 223 4.43 -25.55 5.76
C TYR A 223 3.65 -25.00 4.57
N PRO A 224 4.17 -25.10 3.34
CA PRO A 224 5.50 -25.61 2.98
C PRO A 224 6.64 -24.73 3.51
N ALA A 225 7.86 -25.26 3.63
CA ALA A 225 9.01 -24.47 4.09
C ALA A 225 9.30 -23.30 3.11
N PRO A 226 9.84 -22.17 3.59
CA PRO A 226 10.17 -21.03 2.72
C PRO A 226 11.21 -21.41 1.66
N SER A 227 10.95 -21.06 0.41
CA SER A 227 11.92 -21.23 -0.69
C SER A 227 13.12 -20.28 -0.53
N GLU A 228 14.22 -20.53 -1.23
CA GLU A 228 15.36 -19.60 -1.28
C GLU A 228 14.96 -18.19 -1.73
N SER A 229 14.01 -18.09 -2.67
CA SER A 229 13.45 -16.79 -3.06
C SER A 229 12.71 -16.10 -1.91
N ASN A 230 12.00 -16.84 -1.05
CA ASN A 230 11.33 -16.23 0.11
C ASN A 230 12.35 -15.76 1.15
N LYS A 231 13.45 -16.50 1.36
CA LYS A 231 14.49 -16.13 2.33
C LYS A 231 15.25 -14.86 1.91
N ARG A 232 15.44 -14.63 0.61
CA ARG A 232 16.08 -13.42 0.07
C ARG A 232 15.16 -12.20 -0.01
N ALA A 233 13.86 -12.38 0.15
CA ALA A 233 12.93 -11.26 0.11
C ALA A 233 13.12 -10.35 1.32
N ASP A 234 12.67 -9.10 1.20
CA ASP A 234 12.73 -8.14 2.30
C ASP A 234 11.65 -8.42 3.35
N HIS A 235 12.09 -8.91 4.52
CA HIS A 235 11.20 -9.24 5.64
C HIS A 235 10.82 -8.03 6.51
N GLY A 236 11.51 -6.90 6.34
CA GLY A 236 11.24 -5.64 7.05
C GLY A 236 10.26 -4.73 6.31
N PHE A 237 9.90 -5.03 5.06
CA PHE A 237 9.09 -4.17 4.22
C PHE A 237 7.78 -3.71 4.89
N MET A 238 7.00 -4.66 5.43
CA MET A 238 5.72 -4.34 6.06
C MET A 238 5.91 -3.42 7.27
N ASP A 239 6.89 -3.68 8.14
CA ASP A 239 7.18 -2.81 9.28
C ASP A 239 7.55 -1.38 8.83
N ARG A 240 8.36 -1.25 7.77
CA ARG A 240 8.70 0.06 7.21
C ARG A 240 7.46 0.77 6.67
N MET A 241 6.59 0.09 5.93
CA MET A 241 5.37 0.69 5.38
C MET A 241 4.42 1.22 6.45
N ARG A 242 4.43 0.68 7.68
CA ARG A 242 3.64 1.23 8.79
C ARG A 242 4.05 2.66 9.14
N ARG A 243 5.31 3.05 8.95
CA ARG A 243 5.80 4.42 9.24
C ARG A 243 5.18 5.49 8.34
N TYR A 244 4.63 5.09 7.20
CA TYR A 244 3.87 5.93 6.28
C TYR A 244 2.38 6.03 6.65
N MET A 245 1.91 5.25 7.63
CA MET A 245 0.54 5.33 8.13
C MET A 245 0.44 6.34 9.28
N PRO A 246 -0.71 7.00 9.49
CA PRO A 246 -0.95 7.86 10.64
C PRO A 246 -0.70 7.12 11.97
N GLY A 247 -0.22 7.83 12.99
CA GLY A 247 0.09 7.25 14.29
C GLY A 247 -1.04 6.41 14.88
N ARG A 248 -2.29 6.91 14.79
CA ARG A 248 -3.48 6.18 15.26
C ARG A 248 -3.77 4.88 14.52
N HIS A 249 -3.43 4.81 13.24
CA HIS A 249 -3.57 3.57 12.47
C HIS A 249 -2.53 2.56 12.94
N ARG A 250 -1.28 3.00 13.15
CA ARG A 250 -0.25 2.14 13.76
C ARG A 250 -0.63 1.66 15.15
N GLU A 251 -1.16 2.52 16.01
CA GLU A 251 -1.66 2.15 17.34
C GLU A 251 -2.75 1.08 17.28
N TYR A 252 -3.67 1.17 16.30
CA TYR A 252 -4.66 0.13 16.06
C TYR A 252 -4.00 -1.20 15.67
N LEU A 253 -3.06 -1.19 14.73
CA LEU A 253 -2.33 -2.39 14.32
C LEU A 253 -1.55 -3.02 15.47
N SER A 254 -0.86 -2.21 16.29
CA SER A 254 -0.13 -2.69 17.47
C SER A 254 -1.05 -3.33 18.51
N ARG A 255 -2.24 -2.76 18.74
CA ARG A 255 -3.25 -3.38 19.64
C ARG A 255 -3.78 -4.70 19.07
N LEU A 256 -3.98 -4.77 17.76
CA LEU A 256 -4.41 -6.00 17.09
C LEU A 256 -3.34 -7.10 17.18
N GLU A 257 -2.06 -6.76 17.04
CA GLU A 257 -0.94 -7.69 17.22
C GLU A 257 -0.80 -8.17 18.66
N ALA A 258 -1.01 -7.28 19.63
CA ALA A 258 -0.93 -7.58 21.06
C ALA A 258 -2.19 -8.29 21.62
N ASN A 259 -3.16 -8.62 20.77
CA ASN A 259 -4.37 -9.31 21.20
C ASN A 259 -4.03 -10.68 21.82
N PRO A 260 -4.41 -10.95 23.08
CA PRO A 260 -4.05 -12.17 23.79
C PRO A 260 -4.73 -13.44 23.24
N ARG A 261 -5.69 -13.29 22.32
CA ARG A 261 -6.42 -14.40 21.71
C ARG A 261 -6.27 -14.35 20.19
N PRO A 262 -5.15 -14.81 19.61
CA PRO A 262 -4.97 -14.83 18.16
C PRO A 262 -6.03 -15.71 17.48
N LEU A 263 -6.69 -15.20 16.43
CA LEU A 263 -7.70 -15.95 15.69
C LEU A 263 -7.18 -17.32 15.23
N ARG A 264 -5.95 -17.36 14.72
CA ARG A 264 -5.33 -18.60 14.24
C ARG A 264 -5.24 -19.67 15.33
N GLU A 265 -4.93 -19.30 16.56
CA GLU A 265 -4.84 -20.22 17.69
C GLU A 265 -6.22 -20.78 18.05
N LEU A 266 -7.25 -19.93 18.10
CA LEU A 266 -8.64 -20.36 18.27
C LEU A 266 -9.03 -21.39 17.20
N VAL A 267 -8.73 -21.12 15.94
CA VAL A 267 -9.06 -22.03 14.82
C VAL A 267 -8.31 -23.36 14.92
N GLN A 268 -7.10 -23.38 15.46
CA GLN A 268 -6.37 -24.64 15.71
C GLN A 268 -7.10 -25.52 16.73
N ASN A 269 -7.64 -24.90 17.78
CA ASN A 269 -8.33 -25.57 18.89
C ASN A 269 -9.82 -25.85 18.60
N THR A 270 -10.39 -25.24 17.56
CA THR A 270 -11.82 -25.35 17.23
C THR A 270 -12.02 -25.84 15.79
N PRO A 271 -12.15 -27.17 15.55
CA PRO A 271 -12.16 -27.76 14.21
C PRO A 271 -13.20 -27.17 13.23
N VAL A 272 -14.39 -26.79 13.71
CA VAL A 272 -15.46 -26.22 12.88
C VAL A 272 -15.09 -24.86 12.26
N LEU A 273 -14.12 -24.14 12.81
CA LEU A 273 -13.64 -22.87 12.27
C LEU A 273 -12.57 -23.04 11.19
N ARG A 274 -12.03 -24.25 11.01
CA ARG A 274 -10.87 -24.48 10.15
C ARG A 274 -11.17 -24.22 8.68
N GLU A 275 -12.28 -24.75 8.19
CA GLU A 275 -12.71 -24.56 6.81
C GLU A 275 -12.96 -23.08 6.48
N PRO A 276 -13.80 -22.32 7.22
CA PRO A 276 -14.03 -20.92 6.90
C PRO A 276 -12.78 -20.05 7.04
N TYR A 277 -11.89 -20.35 7.99
CA TYR A 277 -10.58 -19.69 8.10
C TYR A 277 -9.70 -19.98 6.87
N ASN A 278 -9.57 -21.25 6.48
CA ASN A 278 -8.79 -21.63 5.30
C ASN A 278 -9.37 -21.04 4.02
N ALA A 279 -10.70 -20.89 3.92
CA ALA A 279 -11.36 -20.23 2.81
C ALA A 279 -10.96 -18.74 2.72
N ALA A 280 -10.91 -18.02 3.84
CA ALA A 280 -10.47 -16.63 3.90
C ALA A 280 -8.98 -16.50 3.51
N VAL A 281 -8.11 -17.38 4.04
CA VAL A 281 -6.68 -17.42 3.68
C VAL A 281 -6.48 -17.75 2.20
N ALA A 282 -7.28 -18.67 1.64
CA ALA A 282 -7.23 -19.03 0.22
C ALA A 282 -7.67 -17.86 -0.67
N ALA A 283 -8.73 -17.14 -0.28
CA ALA A 283 -9.15 -15.93 -0.97
C ALA A 283 -8.04 -14.86 -0.94
N LEU A 284 -7.39 -14.64 0.20
CA LEU A 284 -6.29 -13.68 0.31
C LEU A 284 -5.07 -14.10 -0.54
N LYS A 285 -4.75 -15.39 -0.58
CA LYS A 285 -3.69 -15.92 -1.45
C LYS A 285 -4.02 -15.67 -2.92
N LYS A 286 -5.27 -15.90 -3.34
CA LYS A 286 -5.73 -15.66 -4.71
C LYS A 286 -5.65 -14.18 -5.08
N LEU A 287 -6.11 -13.29 -4.18
CA LEU A 287 -5.95 -11.84 -4.30
C LEU A 287 -4.48 -11.47 -4.52
N ARG A 288 -3.55 -12.02 -3.73
CA ARG A 288 -2.11 -11.74 -3.86
C ARG A 288 -1.52 -12.26 -5.16
N ASP A 289 -1.94 -13.45 -5.62
CA ASP A 289 -1.57 -13.95 -6.94
C ASP A 289 -2.01 -13.00 -8.06
N ARG A 290 -3.25 -12.52 -7.99
CA ARG A 290 -3.80 -11.61 -8.98
C ARG A 290 -3.11 -10.26 -8.95
N HIS A 291 -2.95 -9.68 -7.77
CA HIS A 291 -2.19 -8.44 -7.58
C HIS A 291 -0.77 -8.58 -8.12
N MET A 292 -0.08 -9.70 -7.87
CA MET A 292 1.25 -9.94 -8.42
C MET A 292 1.25 -9.96 -9.95
N ARG A 293 0.27 -10.59 -10.60
CA ARG A 293 0.16 -10.58 -12.07
C ARG A 293 -0.07 -9.17 -12.61
N VAL A 294 -0.99 -8.42 -12.00
CA VAL A 294 -1.29 -7.03 -12.37
C VAL A 294 -0.04 -6.18 -12.18
N ALA A 295 0.57 -6.17 -10.99
CA ALA A 295 1.76 -5.38 -10.70
C ALA A 295 2.95 -5.72 -11.62
N CYS A 296 3.16 -7.01 -11.94
CA CYS A 296 4.18 -7.41 -12.91
C CYS A 296 3.91 -6.89 -14.31
N LEU A 297 2.65 -6.87 -14.77
CA LEU A 297 2.29 -6.27 -16.06
C LEU A 297 2.58 -4.76 -16.06
N TYR A 298 2.14 -4.03 -15.04
CA TYR A 298 2.22 -2.57 -14.99
C TYR A 298 3.63 -2.04 -14.71
N VAL A 299 4.52 -2.85 -14.09
CA VAL A 299 5.86 -2.39 -13.71
C VAL A 299 6.94 -3.18 -14.42
N VAL A 300 6.96 -4.52 -14.28
CA VAL A 300 8.05 -5.33 -14.83
C VAL A 300 7.99 -5.38 -16.35
N THR A 301 6.82 -5.67 -16.93
CA THR A 301 6.66 -5.71 -18.39
C THR A 301 6.83 -4.32 -18.99
N MET A 302 6.22 -3.28 -18.40
CA MET A 302 6.32 -1.91 -18.93
C MET A 302 7.74 -1.31 -18.81
N SER A 303 8.53 -1.72 -17.80
CA SER A 303 9.94 -1.29 -17.70
C SER A 303 10.81 -1.66 -18.90
N ARG A 304 10.39 -2.64 -19.70
CA ARG A 304 11.06 -3.11 -20.91
C ARG A 304 10.43 -2.55 -22.19
N SER A 305 9.37 -1.76 -22.07
CA SER A 305 8.72 -1.09 -23.20
C SER A 305 9.40 0.24 -23.52
N THR A 306 9.13 0.81 -24.68
CA THR A 306 9.59 2.17 -25.03
C THR A 306 8.78 3.22 -24.26
N ALA A 307 9.37 4.40 -23.98
CA ALA A 307 8.60 5.49 -23.39
C ALA A 307 7.53 6.04 -24.35
N THR A 308 6.51 6.69 -23.78
CA THR A 308 5.57 7.53 -24.54
C THR A 308 6.24 8.88 -24.80
N GLY A 309 6.21 9.36 -26.05
CA GLY A 309 6.79 10.65 -26.46
C GLY A 309 5.98 11.85 -25.94
N SER A 310 5.92 12.05 -24.62
CA SER A 310 5.17 13.11 -23.98
C SER A 310 5.98 14.42 -23.97
N LYS A 311 5.35 15.57 -24.26
CA LYS A 311 5.99 16.90 -24.40
C LYS A 311 6.16 17.67 -23.07
N CYS A 312 5.99 17.00 -21.92
CA CYS A 312 5.88 17.61 -20.58
C CYS A 312 7.16 17.42 -19.73
N PRO A 313 7.30 18.07 -18.55
CA PRO A 313 8.43 17.92 -17.61
C PRO A 313 8.80 16.46 -17.26
N VAL A 314 7.86 15.55 -17.46
CA VAL A 314 8.01 14.09 -17.37
C VAL A 314 9.14 13.55 -18.26
N LEU A 315 9.58 14.26 -19.32
CA LEU A 315 10.70 13.84 -20.18
C LEU A 315 11.99 13.55 -19.40
N ALA A 316 12.31 14.37 -18.41
CA ALA A 316 13.51 14.20 -17.58
C ALA A 316 13.43 12.92 -16.73
N MET A 317 12.24 12.64 -16.20
CA MET A 317 11.96 11.46 -15.40
C MET A 317 11.86 10.20 -16.23
N ALA A 318 11.18 10.26 -17.38
CA ALA A 318 11.09 9.17 -18.33
C ALA A 318 12.50 8.79 -18.80
N ALA A 319 13.36 9.77 -19.12
CA ALA A 319 14.76 9.52 -19.45
C ALA A 319 15.58 8.94 -18.27
N ARG A 320 15.28 9.31 -17.02
CA ARG A 320 15.87 8.66 -15.83
C ARG A 320 15.39 7.21 -15.71
N MET A 321 14.10 6.96 -15.84
CA MET A 321 13.50 5.64 -15.77
C MET A 321 13.92 4.72 -16.93
N GLU A 322 14.15 5.27 -18.14
CA GLU A 322 14.74 4.56 -19.26
C GLU A 322 16.19 4.15 -18.96
N ARG A 323 16.99 5.07 -18.38
CA ARG A 323 18.36 4.76 -17.93
C ARG A 323 18.37 3.70 -16.82
N GLU A 324 17.43 3.76 -15.89
CA GLU A 324 17.25 2.75 -14.83
C GLU A 324 16.78 1.40 -15.40
N GLY A 325 15.85 1.41 -16.36
CA GLY A 325 15.41 0.20 -17.06
C GLY A 325 16.49 -0.43 -17.94
N ALA A 326 17.42 0.38 -18.44
CA ALA A 326 18.61 -0.07 -19.18
C ALA A 326 19.71 -0.62 -18.25
N ARG A 327 19.71 -0.28 -16.95
CA ARG A 327 20.63 -0.88 -15.96
C ARG A 327 20.22 -2.32 -15.66
N LYS A 328 21.19 -3.23 -15.60
CA LYS A 328 20.96 -4.65 -15.22
C LYS A 328 20.56 -4.73 -13.74
N GLY A 329 19.25 -4.78 -13.46
CA GLY A 329 18.71 -4.93 -12.11
C GLY A 329 17.22 -5.31 -12.10
N PRO A 330 16.68 -5.78 -10.97
CA PRO A 330 15.25 -6.09 -10.87
C PRO A 330 14.40 -4.83 -10.90
N ALA A 331 13.22 -4.92 -11.52
CA ALA A 331 12.27 -3.82 -11.55
C ALA A 331 11.73 -3.56 -10.12
N LYS A 332 11.83 -2.30 -9.68
CA LYS A 332 11.45 -1.88 -8.34
C LYS A 332 10.04 -1.30 -8.29
N GLY A 333 9.33 -1.56 -7.20
CA GLY A 333 8.12 -0.80 -6.85
C GLY A 333 8.45 0.62 -6.38
N THR A 334 7.46 1.49 -6.27
CA THR A 334 7.61 2.85 -5.68
C THR A 334 8.04 2.83 -4.21
N GLY A 335 7.79 1.71 -3.52
CA GLY A 335 8.31 1.41 -2.18
C GLY A 335 9.78 0.92 -2.15
N GLY A 336 10.47 0.89 -3.29
CA GLY A 336 11.93 0.70 -3.39
C GLY A 336 12.47 -0.73 -3.52
N ASN A 337 11.62 -1.76 -3.46
CA ASN A 337 12.06 -3.18 -3.44
C ASN A 337 11.88 -3.87 -4.78
N ASP A 338 12.60 -4.98 -5.02
CA ASP A 338 12.29 -5.92 -6.11
C ASP A 338 10.83 -6.36 -6.00
N LEU A 339 10.04 -5.87 -6.95
CA LEU A 339 8.60 -6.01 -6.90
C LEU A 339 8.18 -7.47 -6.96
N SER A 340 8.79 -8.23 -7.87
CA SER A 340 8.42 -9.62 -8.14
C SER A 340 8.76 -10.52 -6.96
N LEU A 341 9.94 -10.33 -6.38
CA LEU A 341 10.43 -11.09 -5.23
C LEU A 341 9.56 -10.84 -4.00
N LEU A 342 9.27 -9.56 -3.71
CA LEU A 342 8.47 -9.15 -2.56
C LEU A 342 7.03 -9.66 -2.65
N LEU A 343 6.36 -9.47 -3.79
CA LEU A 343 4.97 -9.90 -3.97
C LEU A 343 4.83 -11.42 -3.90
N LYS A 344 5.79 -12.15 -4.49
CA LYS A 344 5.85 -13.61 -4.38
C LYS A 344 6.02 -14.05 -2.92
N ALA A 345 6.92 -13.42 -2.16
CA ALA A 345 7.14 -13.74 -0.76
C ALA A 345 5.88 -13.51 0.10
N GLY A 346 5.19 -12.38 -0.09
CA GLY A 346 3.94 -12.09 0.61
C GLY A 346 2.83 -13.09 0.29
N ARG A 347 2.67 -13.48 -0.98
CA ARG A 347 1.74 -14.54 -1.39
C ARG A 347 2.06 -15.87 -0.71
N ASP A 348 3.32 -16.29 -0.77
CA ASP A 348 3.74 -17.58 -0.22
C ASP A 348 3.60 -17.59 1.32
N ALA A 349 3.82 -16.45 1.98
CA ALA A 349 3.57 -16.28 3.41
C ALA A 349 2.09 -16.48 3.77
N THR A 350 1.16 -15.94 2.95
CA THR A 350 -0.27 -16.21 3.11
C THR A 350 -0.58 -17.69 2.96
N GLN A 351 -0.04 -18.35 1.93
CA GLN A 351 -0.29 -19.79 1.72
C GLN A 351 0.14 -20.63 2.94
N ARG A 352 1.30 -20.32 3.51
CA ARG A 352 1.83 -20.97 4.73
C ARG A 352 0.95 -20.78 5.97
N THR A 353 -0.01 -19.87 5.90
CA THR A 353 -0.94 -19.55 7.01
C THR A 353 -2.15 -20.48 7.05
N MET A 354 -2.37 -21.30 6.02
CA MET A 354 -3.42 -22.32 6.04
C MET A 354 -3.15 -23.37 7.13
N LEU A 355 -4.21 -23.99 7.62
CA LEU A 355 -4.16 -25.19 8.45
C LEU A 355 -4.37 -26.42 7.59
N LYS A 356 -3.75 -27.53 7.94
CA LYS A 356 -4.04 -28.81 7.28
C LYS A 356 -5.51 -29.16 7.56
N SER A 357 -6.26 -29.50 6.51
CA SER A 357 -7.55 -30.17 6.69
C SER A 357 -7.28 -31.49 7.44
N ASN A 358 -8.11 -31.81 8.43
CA ASN A 358 -8.02 -33.08 9.13
C ASN A 358 -8.35 -34.23 8.20
#